data_AF-A0AAN0LUB5-F1
#
_entry.id   AF-A0AAN0LUB5-F1
#
_cell.length_a   1.000
_cell.length_b   1.000
_cell.length_c   1.000
_cell.angle_alpha   90.00
_cell.angle_beta   90.00
_cell.angle_gamma   90.00
#
_symmetry.space_group_name_H-M   'P 1'
#
loop_
_entity.id
_entity.type
_entity.pdbx_description
1 polymer ?
#
loop_
_entity_poly.entity_id
_entity_poly.type
_entity_poly.pdbx_seq_one_letter_code
_entity_poly.pdbx_strand_id
1 'polypeptide(L)'
;MKYLRDLELGLNLYEFYENNPEFEFNIRIASNPEYWIFIHTLVSSNVVRDRWQDNWENSHTHVYSRVNRIWLMSLWWYIHLSWQGDRESTYDVLKDFTTDTILNLVERTGDGYDVELTREIILQVSKKSMKNKTNYFRRVMVLNTSYLKTLTPQLFNGGVESYVLFLIEKVEETL
;
A
#
# COMPACT_ATOMS: atom_id res chain seq x y z
N MET A 1 -3.85 -17.50 -2.51
CA MET A 1 -4.00 -17.39 -3.98
C MET A 1 -4.51 -16.01 -4.42
N LYS A 2 -5.54 -15.44 -3.75
CA LYS A 2 -6.08 -14.11 -4.09
C LYS A 2 -5.05 -12.95 -4.01
N TYR A 3 -4.18 -12.93 -2.99
CA TYR A 3 -3.19 -11.86 -2.77
C TYR A 3 -2.12 -11.72 -3.87
N LEU A 4 -1.40 -12.79 -4.22
CA LEU A 4 -0.34 -12.71 -5.24
C LEU A 4 -0.89 -12.20 -6.58
N ARG A 5 -2.12 -12.58 -6.93
CA ARG A 5 -2.80 -12.06 -8.13
C ARG A 5 -3.07 -10.55 -8.04
N ASP A 6 -3.35 -10.03 -6.85
CA ASP A 6 -3.48 -8.58 -6.63
C ASP A 6 -2.15 -7.87 -6.72
N LEU A 7 -1.09 -8.46 -6.16
CA LEU A 7 0.26 -7.91 -6.20
C LEU A 7 0.71 -7.77 -7.65
N GLU A 8 0.57 -8.83 -8.46
CA GLU A 8 0.87 -8.80 -9.89
C GLU A 8 0.04 -7.75 -10.63
N LEU A 9 -1.26 -7.66 -10.34
CA LEU A 9 -2.12 -6.66 -10.95
C LEU A 9 -1.71 -5.24 -10.57
N GLY A 10 -1.39 -5.00 -9.30
CA GLY A 10 -0.93 -3.70 -8.82
C GLY A 10 0.37 -3.29 -9.48
N LEU A 11 1.34 -4.21 -9.58
CA LEU A 11 2.62 -3.97 -10.25
C LEU A 11 2.41 -3.63 -11.74
N ASN A 12 1.59 -4.42 -12.44
CA ASN A 12 1.23 -4.15 -13.84
C ASN A 12 0.55 -2.78 -14.00
N LEU A 13 -0.37 -2.43 -13.10
CA LEU A 13 -1.08 -1.16 -13.12
C LEU A 13 -0.13 0.03 -12.88
N TYR A 14 0.81 -0.13 -11.95
CA TYR A 14 1.80 0.91 -11.64
C TYR A 14 2.76 1.14 -12.82
N GLU A 15 3.36 0.05 -13.35
CA GLU A 15 4.24 0.11 -14.51
C GLU A 15 3.53 0.57 -15.79
N PHE A 16 2.23 0.26 -15.94
CA PHE A 16 1.45 0.77 -17.08
C PHE A 16 1.51 2.29 -17.13
N TYR A 17 1.29 2.99 -16.02
CA TYR A 17 1.36 4.45 -16.03
C TYR A 17 2.79 4.99 -16.13
N GLU A 18 3.78 4.31 -15.55
CA GLU A 18 5.19 4.72 -15.72
C GLU A 18 5.67 4.59 -17.18
N ASN A 19 5.23 3.55 -17.89
CA ASN A 19 5.63 3.29 -19.27
C ASN A 19 4.81 4.04 -20.33
N ASN A 20 3.72 4.70 -19.94
CA ASN A 20 2.82 5.43 -20.84
C ASN A 20 2.65 6.89 -20.36
N PRO A 21 3.70 7.73 -20.46
CA PRO A 21 3.70 9.09 -19.94
C PRO A 21 2.69 10.02 -20.63
N GLU A 22 2.17 9.65 -21.81
CA GLU A 22 1.11 10.38 -22.52
C GLU A 22 -0.20 10.48 -21.75
N PHE A 23 -0.42 9.62 -20.75
CA PHE A 23 -1.57 9.73 -19.85
C PHE A 23 -1.41 10.83 -18.79
N GLU A 24 -0.22 11.44 -18.67
CA GLU A 24 0.13 12.47 -17.68
C GLU A 24 -0.24 12.07 -16.23
N PHE A 25 -0.22 10.76 -15.98
CA PHE A 25 -0.68 10.19 -14.72
C PHE A 25 0.25 10.58 -13.58
N ASN A 26 -0.28 11.36 -12.63
CA ASN A 26 0.49 11.91 -11.52
C ASN A 26 -0.28 11.76 -10.20
N ILE A 27 0.36 12.13 -9.09
CA ILE A 27 -0.19 11.92 -7.74
C ILE A 27 -1.56 12.61 -7.53
N ARG A 28 -1.84 13.72 -8.24
CA ARG A 28 -3.14 14.39 -8.18
C ARG A 28 -4.22 13.54 -8.83
N ILE A 29 -3.93 12.93 -9.99
CA ILE A 29 -4.85 12.02 -10.68
C ILE A 29 -5.02 10.74 -9.85
N ALA A 30 -3.92 10.19 -9.32
CA ALA A 30 -3.95 9.01 -8.47
C ALA A 30 -4.77 9.19 -7.18
N SER A 31 -4.83 10.41 -6.65
CA SER A 31 -5.70 10.78 -5.52
C SER A 31 -7.16 11.02 -5.91
N ASN A 32 -7.49 11.14 -7.20
CA ASN A 32 -8.84 11.44 -7.67
C ASN A 32 -9.68 10.15 -7.76
N PRO A 33 -10.70 9.96 -6.90
CA PRO A 33 -11.52 8.75 -6.92
C PRO A 33 -12.36 8.62 -8.19
N GLU A 34 -12.79 9.73 -8.79
CA GLU A 34 -13.61 9.74 -10.01
C GLU A 34 -12.85 9.14 -11.19
N TYR A 35 -11.53 9.40 -11.27
CA TYR A 35 -10.67 8.79 -12.27
C TYR A 35 -10.69 7.26 -12.16
N TRP A 36 -10.55 6.73 -10.94
CA TRP A 36 -10.56 5.29 -10.71
C TRP A 36 -11.92 4.65 -10.95
N ILE A 37 -13.01 5.36 -10.62
CA ILE A 37 -14.38 4.94 -10.96
C ILE A 37 -14.53 4.86 -12.48
N PHE A 38 -14.06 5.86 -13.21
CA PHE A 38 -14.10 5.88 -14.68
C PHE A 38 -13.27 4.77 -15.31
N ILE A 39 -12.04 4.54 -14.84
CA ILE A 39 -11.23 3.41 -15.31
C ILE A 39 -11.93 2.09 -15.03
N HIS A 40 -12.56 1.96 -13.86
CA HIS A 40 -13.31 0.75 -13.54
C HIS A 40 -14.51 0.52 -14.47
N THR A 41 -15.23 1.58 -14.87
CA THR A 41 -16.35 1.44 -15.83
C THR A 41 -15.87 1.12 -17.25
N LEU A 42 -14.73 1.68 -17.69
CA LEU A 42 -14.14 1.38 -18.99
C LEU A 42 -13.55 -0.03 -19.09
N VAL A 43 -12.85 -0.48 -18.05
CA VAL A 43 -12.12 -1.77 -18.05
C VAL A 43 -13.06 -2.95 -17.69
N SER A 44 -14.39 -2.72 -17.66
CA SER A 44 -15.43 -3.73 -17.40
C SER A 44 -14.99 -4.80 -16.41
N SER A 45 -14.69 -4.38 -15.18
CA SER A 45 -14.77 -5.10 -13.89
C SER A 45 -14.53 -6.62 -13.78
N ASN A 46 -13.99 -7.33 -14.76
CA ASN A 46 -13.82 -8.79 -14.68
C ASN A 46 -12.88 -9.12 -13.53
N VAL A 47 -11.81 -8.35 -13.32
CA VAL A 47 -10.87 -8.57 -12.23
C VAL A 47 -11.53 -8.38 -10.85
N VAL A 48 -12.27 -7.28 -10.66
CA VAL A 48 -12.96 -7.00 -9.39
C VAL A 48 -14.11 -7.99 -9.20
N ARG A 49 -14.89 -8.26 -10.24
CA ARG A 49 -15.96 -9.27 -10.21
C ARG A 49 -15.43 -10.66 -9.90
N ASP A 50 -14.38 -11.13 -10.57
CA ASP A 50 -13.75 -12.44 -10.32
C ASP A 50 -13.23 -12.53 -8.88
N ARG A 51 -12.72 -11.41 -8.34
CA ARG A 51 -12.18 -11.35 -6.98
C ARG A 51 -13.27 -11.38 -5.90
N TRP A 52 -14.35 -10.64 -6.10
CA TRP A 52 -15.50 -10.49 -5.19
C TRP A 52 -16.74 -11.27 -5.63
N GLN A 53 -16.62 -12.25 -6.52
CA GLN A 53 -17.75 -13.05 -6.99
C GLN A 53 -18.54 -13.67 -5.83
N ASP A 54 -17.82 -14.09 -4.78
CA ASP A 54 -18.38 -14.73 -3.59
C ASP A 54 -19.13 -13.73 -2.67
N ASN A 55 -18.99 -12.42 -2.90
CA ASN A 55 -19.58 -11.35 -2.11
C ASN A 55 -19.98 -10.16 -2.99
N TRP A 56 -20.57 -10.44 -4.16
CA TRP A 56 -20.87 -9.44 -5.18
C TRP A 56 -21.86 -8.37 -4.68
N GLU A 57 -22.75 -8.72 -3.76
CA GLU A 57 -23.71 -7.79 -3.14
C GLU A 57 -23.01 -6.61 -2.43
N ASN A 58 -21.81 -6.82 -1.87
CA ASN A 58 -21.01 -5.78 -1.23
C ASN A 58 -19.91 -5.18 -2.14
N SER A 59 -19.81 -5.65 -3.39
CA SER A 59 -18.76 -5.24 -4.33
C SER A 59 -18.80 -3.76 -4.68
N HIS A 60 -19.97 -3.10 -4.57
CA HIS A 60 -20.11 -1.66 -4.83
C HIS A 60 -19.13 -0.81 -4.01
N THR A 61 -18.77 -1.25 -2.79
CA THR A 61 -17.78 -0.57 -1.95
C THR A 61 -16.37 -0.61 -2.53
N HIS A 62 -16.07 -1.62 -3.35
CA HIS A 62 -14.78 -1.81 -4.01
C HIS A 62 -14.73 -1.24 -5.43
N VAL A 63 -15.89 -0.79 -5.93
CA VAL A 63 -16.04 -0.24 -7.28
C VAL A 63 -16.22 1.28 -7.26
N TYR A 64 -17.17 1.79 -6.46
CA TYR A 64 -17.56 3.20 -6.55
C TYR A 64 -18.06 3.82 -5.25
N SER A 65 -18.62 3.04 -4.32
CA SER A 65 -19.40 3.62 -3.21
C SER A 65 -18.56 4.05 -2.01
N ARG A 66 -17.28 3.67 -1.95
CA ARG A 66 -16.35 4.08 -0.89
C ARG A 66 -15.01 4.41 -1.52
N VAL A 67 -14.70 5.71 -1.56
CA VAL A 67 -13.50 6.27 -2.18
C VAL A 67 -12.22 5.57 -1.73
N ASN A 68 -12.05 5.37 -0.43
CA ASN A 68 -10.87 4.72 0.15
C ASN A 68 -10.78 3.20 -0.11
N ARG A 69 -11.79 2.61 -0.75
CA ARG A 69 -11.89 1.17 -0.99
C ARG A 69 -11.99 0.80 -2.46
N ILE A 70 -11.96 1.77 -3.37
CA ILE A 70 -11.89 1.50 -4.81
C ILE A 70 -10.65 0.66 -5.06
N TRP A 71 -10.83 -0.58 -5.51
CA TRP A 71 -9.74 -1.56 -5.40
C TRP A 71 -8.53 -1.23 -6.28
N LEU A 72 -8.76 -0.78 -7.52
CA LEU A 72 -7.67 -0.38 -8.42
C LEU A 72 -6.86 0.79 -7.85
N MET A 73 -7.53 1.75 -7.21
CA MET A 73 -6.88 2.84 -6.49
C MET A 73 -6.04 2.30 -5.35
N SER A 74 -6.60 1.40 -4.52
CA SER A 74 -5.87 0.80 -3.40
C SER A 74 -4.64 0.01 -3.86
N LEU A 75 -4.73 -0.73 -4.96
CA LEU A 75 -3.60 -1.46 -5.51
C LEU A 75 -2.51 -0.52 -6.02
N TRP A 76 -2.87 0.52 -6.76
CA TRP A 76 -1.88 1.47 -7.26
C TRP A 76 -1.17 2.17 -6.10
N TRP A 77 -1.91 2.66 -5.10
CA TRP A 77 -1.32 3.29 -3.92
C TRP A 77 -0.46 2.32 -3.11
N TYR A 78 -0.89 1.06 -2.98
CA TYR A 78 -0.10 0.04 -2.32
C TYR A 78 1.27 -0.13 -2.97
N ILE A 79 1.33 -0.21 -4.30
CA ILE A 79 2.61 -0.29 -5.01
C ILE A 79 3.40 1.01 -4.91
N HIS A 80 2.77 2.17 -5.14
CA HIS A 80 3.45 3.47 -5.08
C HIS A 80 4.17 3.70 -3.73
N LEU A 81 3.48 3.35 -2.63
CA LEU A 81 3.96 3.48 -1.25
C LEU A 81 4.95 2.38 -0.84
N SER A 82 5.06 1.33 -1.64
CA SER A 82 5.97 0.21 -1.41
C SER A 82 7.08 0.12 -2.46
N TRP A 83 7.13 1.05 -3.42
CA TRP A 83 8.02 0.96 -4.56
C TRP A 83 9.49 1.01 -4.15
N GLN A 84 10.26 0.02 -4.61
CA GLN A 84 11.69 -0.14 -4.30
C GLN A 84 12.62 0.32 -5.42
N GLY A 85 12.07 0.98 -6.45
CA GLY A 85 12.81 1.46 -7.62
C GLY A 85 12.56 0.63 -8.88
N ASP A 86 12.26 -0.65 -8.72
CA ASP A 86 11.91 -1.55 -9.81
C ASP A 86 10.89 -2.62 -9.38
N ARG A 87 10.31 -3.31 -10.39
CA ARG A 87 9.28 -4.32 -10.19
C ARG A 87 9.77 -5.53 -9.39
N GLU A 88 10.97 -6.03 -9.67
CA GLU A 88 11.50 -7.27 -9.08
C GLU A 88 11.80 -7.06 -7.59
N SER A 89 12.52 -5.99 -7.25
CA SER A 89 12.80 -5.59 -5.87
C SER A 89 11.50 -5.33 -5.09
N THR A 90 10.52 -4.68 -5.73
CA THR A 90 9.21 -4.42 -5.10
C THR A 90 8.43 -5.72 -4.87
N TYR A 91 8.43 -6.63 -5.85
CA TYR A 91 7.78 -7.93 -5.71
C TYR A 91 8.38 -8.74 -4.57
N ASP A 92 9.71 -8.80 -4.48
CA ASP A 92 10.41 -9.56 -3.45
C ASP A 92 10.13 -9.05 -2.04
N VAL A 93 9.99 -7.73 -1.87
CA VAL A 93 9.57 -7.12 -0.61
C VAL A 93 8.12 -7.49 -0.27
N LEU A 94 7.22 -7.57 -1.25
CA LEU A 94 5.78 -7.68 -1.02
C LEU A 94 5.20 -9.10 -1.05
N LYS A 95 5.88 -10.08 -1.66
CA LYS A 95 5.32 -11.43 -1.92
C LYS A 95 4.82 -12.19 -0.69
N ASP A 96 5.39 -11.92 0.48
CA ASP A 96 5.04 -12.60 1.74
C ASP A 96 3.97 -11.85 2.58
N PHE A 97 3.46 -10.73 2.10
CA PHE A 97 2.40 -9.99 2.78
C PHE A 97 1.00 -10.57 2.46
N THR A 98 -0.05 -9.92 2.97
CA THR A 98 -1.43 -10.35 2.75
C THR A 98 -2.31 -9.20 2.27
N THR A 99 -3.51 -9.53 1.80
CA THR A 99 -4.55 -8.55 1.43
C THR A 99 -4.82 -7.53 2.55
N ASP A 100 -4.75 -7.97 3.81
CA ASP A 100 -4.95 -7.07 4.95
C ASP A 100 -3.87 -5.99 5.02
N THR A 101 -2.64 -6.27 4.55
CA THR A 101 -1.57 -5.26 4.51
C THR A 101 -1.94 -4.10 3.58
N ILE A 102 -2.51 -4.41 2.41
CA ILE A 102 -3.00 -3.41 1.44
C ILE A 102 -3.99 -2.46 2.13
N LEU A 103 -5.01 -3.04 2.78
CA LEU A 103 -6.04 -2.27 3.48
C LEU A 103 -5.46 -1.48 4.65
N ASN A 104 -4.62 -2.10 5.47
CA ASN A 104 -3.98 -1.43 6.60
C ASN A 104 -3.06 -0.28 6.18
N LEU A 105 -2.47 -0.34 4.98
CA LEU A 105 -1.64 0.74 4.46
C LEU A 105 -2.49 1.86 3.89
N VAL A 106 -3.43 1.53 3.00
CA VAL A 106 -4.17 2.54 2.22
C VAL A 106 -5.29 3.19 3.02
N GLU A 107 -6.01 2.44 3.89
CA GLU A 107 -7.16 2.99 4.61
C GLU A 107 -6.79 3.87 5.82
N ARG A 108 -5.52 3.87 6.25
CA ARG A 108 -5.09 4.51 7.50
C ARG A 108 -4.71 5.98 7.40
N THR A 109 -4.52 6.48 6.19
CA THR A 109 -4.05 7.85 6.00
C THR A 109 -5.22 8.82 5.95
N GLY A 110 -5.21 9.75 6.90
CA GLY A 110 -6.01 10.97 6.86
C GLY A 110 -5.38 11.99 5.91
N ASP A 111 -4.38 12.73 6.39
CA ASP A 111 -3.89 13.96 5.74
C ASP A 111 -2.81 13.74 4.65
N GLY A 112 -2.48 12.49 4.32
CA GLY A 112 -1.52 12.14 3.27
C GLY A 112 -0.55 11.03 3.66
N TYR A 113 0.34 10.67 2.73
CA TYR A 113 1.39 9.68 2.93
C TYR A 113 2.77 10.33 2.95
N ASP A 114 3.57 9.98 3.94
CA ASP A 114 5.03 10.15 3.87
C ASP A 114 5.59 8.96 3.09
N VAL A 115 5.84 9.16 1.80
CA VAL A 115 6.22 8.11 0.85
C VAL A 115 7.56 7.48 1.25
N GLU A 116 8.52 8.28 1.66
CA GLU A 116 9.86 7.81 2.06
C GLU A 116 9.76 6.95 3.32
N LEU A 117 9.10 7.46 4.36
CA LEU A 117 8.89 6.72 5.60
C LEU A 117 8.14 5.41 5.38
N THR A 118 7.10 5.45 4.55
CA THR A 118 6.25 4.29 4.30
C THR A 118 7.01 3.18 3.57
N ARG A 119 7.80 3.55 2.55
CA ARG A 119 8.65 2.59 1.82
C ARG A 119 9.67 1.93 2.73
N GLU A 120 10.29 2.72 3.61
CA GLU A 120 11.29 2.23 4.55
C GLU A 120 10.67 1.29 5.60
N ILE A 121 9.50 1.62 6.15
CA ILE A 121 8.76 0.72 7.07
C ILE A 121 8.48 -0.62 6.39
N ILE A 122 7.98 -0.61 5.16
CA ILE A 122 7.64 -1.83 4.42
C ILE A 122 8.89 -2.67 4.14
N LEU A 123 9.97 -2.03 3.71
CA LEU A 123 11.26 -2.68 3.46
C LEU A 123 11.80 -3.35 4.74
N GLN A 124 11.82 -2.65 5.87
CA GLN A 124 12.37 -3.23 7.11
C GLN A 124 11.47 -4.33 7.68
N VAL A 125 10.15 -4.22 7.54
CA VAL A 125 9.22 -5.29 7.93
C VAL A 125 9.38 -6.53 7.03
N SER A 126 9.62 -6.37 5.73
CA SER A 126 9.77 -7.50 4.81
C SER A 126 11.00 -8.36 5.12
N LYS A 127 12.08 -7.73 5.59
CA LYS A 127 13.33 -8.38 6.02
C LYS A 127 13.15 -9.27 7.25
N LYS A 128 12.08 -9.12 8.03
CA LYS A 128 11.85 -9.92 9.24
C LYS A 128 11.34 -11.32 8.89
N SER A 129 12.07 -12.34 9.37
CA SER A 129 11.68 -13.74 9.24
C SER A 129 10.59 -14.11 10.24
N MET A 130 9.34 -13.74 9.95
CA MET A 130 8.19 -14.06 10.79
C MET A 130 6.97 -14.49 9.99
N LYS A 131 6.16 -15.38 10.58
CA LYS A 131 4.95 -15.92 9.93
C LYS A 131 3.82 -14.89 9.79
N ASN A 132 3.76 -13.87 10.65
CA ASN A 132 2.67 -12.89 10.67
C ASN A 132 3.16 -11.46 10.43
N LYS A 133 3.77 -11.22 9.25
CA LYS A 133 4.25 -9.90 8.82
C LYS A 133 3.14 -8.84 8.87
N THR A 134 1.90 -9.20 8.56
CA THR A 134 0.75 -8.28 8.57
C THR A 134 0.45 -7.72 9.97
N ASN A 135 0.35 -8.56 11.01
CA ASN A 135 0.13 -8.04 12.36
C ASN A 135 1.32 -7.24 12.89
N TYR A 136 2.54 -7.64 12.51
CA TYR A 136 3.73 -6.91 12.89
C TYR A 136 3.78 -5.53 12.23
N PHE A 137 3.58 -5.46 10.92
CA PHE A 137 3.39 -4.21 10.17
C PHE A 137 2.33 -3.33 10.83
N ARG A 138 1.19 -3.92 11.20
CA ARG A 138 0.10 -3.21 11.87
C ARG A 138 0.55 -2.56 13.17
N ARG A 139 1.34 -3.26 13.99
CA ARG A 139 1.89 -2.73 15.26
C ARG A 139 2.88 -1.61 15.01
N VAL A 140 3.80 -1.78 14.05
CA VAL A 140 4.76 -0.74 13.66
C VAL A 140 4.03 0.52 13.21
N MET A 141 3.00 0.40 12.38
CA MET A 141 2.20 1.55 11.92
C MET A 141 1.46 2.26 13.06
N VAL A 142 0.87 1.54 14.02
CA VAL A 142 0.22 2.14 15.21
C VAL A 142 1.23 2.90 16.06
N LEU A 143 2.43 2.34 16.22
CA LEU A 143 3.50 2.97 16.98
C LEU A 143 4.03 4.22 16.25
N ASN A 144 4.21 4.14 14.93
CA ASN A 144 4.55 5.26 14.07
C ASN A 144 3.57 6.43 14.24
N THR A 145 2.26 6.18 14.11
CA THR A 145 1.22 7.21 14.34
C THR A 145 1.32 7.86 15.72
N SER A 146 1.76 7.12 16.73
CA SER A 146 1.93 7.67 18.08
C SER A 146 3.19 8.53 18.19
N TYR A 147 4.32 8.08 17.63
CA TYR A 147 5.58 8.82 17.67
C TYR A 147 5.62 10.03 16.74
N LEU A 148 4.87 10.04 15.63
CA LEU A 148 4.77 11.20 14.75
C LEU A 148 4.22 12.46 15.46
N LYS A 149 3.62 12.31 16.65
CA LYS A 149 3.18 13.43 17.49
C LYS A 149 4.32 14.14 18.23
N THR A 150 5.46 13.47 18.39
CA THR A 150 6.59 13.95 19.21
C THR A 150 7.93 13.93 18.48
N LEU A 151 8.04 13.12 17.43
CA LEU A 151 9.24 12.93 16.64
C LEU A 151 8.97 13.23 15.17
N THR A 152 9.95 13.82 14.51
CA THR A 152 9.95 14.02 13.06
C THR A 152 10.95 13.04 12.45
N PRO A 153 10.52 12.04 11.66
CA PRO A 153 11.39 10.99 11.12
C PRO A 153 12.60 11.53 10.34
N GLN A 154 12.41 12.59 9.56
CA GLN A 154 13.47 13.24 8.77
C GLN A 154 14.54 13.90 9.62
N LEU A 155 14.21 14.27 10.87
CA LEU A 155 15.12 14.93 11.81
C LEU A 155 15.68 13.95 12.85
N PHE A 156 15.33 12.68 12.74
CA PHE A 156 15.90 11.65 13.61
C PHE A 156 17.39 11.50 13.30
N ASN A 157 18.21 11.23 14.30
CA ASN A 157 19.64 11.04 14.07
C ASN A 157 19.86 9.80 13.19
N GLY A 158 20.46 9.98 12.01
CA GLY A 158 20.56 8.95 10.98
C GLY A 158 19.31 8.80 10.08
N GLY A 159 18.41 9.79 10.10
CA GLY A 159 17.29 9.94 9.17
C GLY A 159 16.17 8.90 9.33
N VAL A 160 15.39 8.75 8.25
CA VAL A 160 14.20 7.90 8.21
C VAL A 160 14.53 6.43 8.49
N GLU A 161 15.62 5.90 7.94
CA GLU A 161 16.06 4.52 8.19
C GLU A 161 16.27 4.26 9.69
N SER A 162 17.03 5.14 10.36
CA SER A 162 17.31 5.00 11.79
C SER A 162 16.04 5.14 12.65
N TYR A 163 15.11 6.01 12.23
CA TYR A 163 13.81 6.12 12.87
C TYR A 163 12.99 4.82 12.77
N VAL A 164 12.96 4.18 11.59
CA VAL A 164 12.23 2.94 11.38
C VAL A 164 12.85 1.78 12.17
N LEU A 165 14.18 1.71 12.23
CA LEU A 165 14.89 0.74 13.07
C LEU A 165 14.55 0.92 14.55
N PHE A 166 14.49 2.16 15.03
CA PHE A 166 14.03 2.48 16.39
C PHE A 166 12.58 2.03 16.64
N LEU A 167 11.66 2.24 15.69
CA LEU A 167 10.28 1.75 15.82
C LEU A 167 10.22 0.22 15.93
N ILE A 168 11.01 -0.47 15.10
CA ILE A 168 11.09 -1.93 15.08
C ILE A 168 11.59 -2.46 16.41
N GLU A 169 12.66 -1.87 16.96
CA GLU A 169 13.20 -2.22 18.27
C GLU A 169 12.13 -2.06 19.36
N LYS A 170 11.39 -0.95 19.36
CA LYS A 170 10.31 -0.70 20.33
C LYS A 170 9.15 -1.68 20.22
N VAL A 171 8.81 -2.13 19.01
CA VAL A 171 7.79 -3.18 18.83
C VAL A 171 8.30 -4.53 19.35
N GLU A 172 9.58 -4.83 19.20
CA GLU A 172 10.21 -6.07 19.68
C GLU A 172 10.36 -6.11 21.21
N GLU A 173 10.65 -4.98 21.87
CA GLU A 173 10.66 -4.86 23.34
C GLU A 173 9.28 -5.12 23.99
N THR A 174 8.20 -5.00 23.22
CA THR A 174 6.81 -5.18 23.70
C THR A 174 6.19 -6.53 23.27
N LEU A 175 7.00 -7.44 22.71
CA LEU A 175 6.61 -8.82 22.38
C LEU A 175 6.92 -9.77 23.53
#